data_AF-A0A845MAS6-F1
#
_entry.id   AF-A0A845MAS6-F1
#
_cell.length_a   1.000
_cell.length_b   1.000
_cell.length_c   1.000
_cell.angle_alpha   90.00
_cell.angle_beta   90.00
_cell.angle_gamma   90.00
#
_symmetry.space_group_name_H-M   'P 1'
#
loop_
_entity.id
_entity.type
_entity.pdbx_description
1 polymer ?
#
loop_
_entity_poly.entity_id
_entity_poly.type
_entity_poly.pdbx_seq_one_letter_code
_entity_poly.pdbx_strand_id
1 'polypeptide(L)'
;MSDIPRSRVAQALGVAPDALPPGDLPMDRFAARYLDFLRATFETEAFDAHPDYWTDLLLARLMEEAPDTALEAICAVLARVEDVEELELVAAGPLEELLTAQGAALLDALDGRSAQSPRFRLALAALWREGGGPPLLVARVRAVAADPAMLETEDLPGPEGL
;
A
#
# COMPACT_ATOMS: atom_id res chain seq x y z
N MET A 1 9.11 4.71 13.02
CA MET A 1 8.11 3.70 12.63
C MET A 1 6.86 3.96 13.43
N SER A 2 5.76 4.21 12.75
CA SER A 2 4.47 4.57 13.36
C SER A 2 3.67 3.30 13.59
N ASP A 3 3.15 3.03 14.78
CA ASP A 3 2.32 1.84 15.02
C ASP A 3 0.84 2.13 14.67
N ILE A 4 0.08 1.08 14.30
CA ILE A 4 -1.36 1.17 14.07
C ILE A 4 -2.08 0.99 15.40
N PRO A 5 -2.83 1.99 15.91
CA PRO A 5 -3.44 1.90 17.24
C PRO A 5 -4.35 0.69 17.40
N ARG A 6 -4.22 -0.01 18.52
CA ARG A 6 -5.01 -1.22 18.83
C ARG A 6 -6.51 -0.97 18.72
N SER A 7 -6.97 0.22 19.10
CA SER A 7 -8.39 0.60 18.99
C SER A 7 -8.87 0.64 17.54
N ARG A 8 -8.02 1.09 16.59
CA ARG A 8 -8.35 1.08 15.16
C ARG A 8 -8.35 -0.34 14.60
N VAL A 9 -7.39 -1.16 15.00
CA VAL A 9 -7.38 -2.59 14.61
C VAL A 9 -8.66 -3.28 15.10
N ALA A 10 -9.05 -3.06 16.36
CA ALA A 10 -10.25 -3.63 16.93
C ALA A 10 -11.52 -3.19 16.17
N GLN A 11 -11.63 -1.88 15.90
CA GLN A 11 -12.73 -1.31 15.13
C GLN A 11 -12.81 -1.90 13.72
N ALA A 12 -11.68 -1.95 13.01
CA ALA A 12 -11.61 -2.46 11.64
C ALA A 12 -12.04 -3.94 11.54
N LEU A 13 -11.65 -4.75 12.52
CA LEU A 13 -11.97 -6.18 12.57
C LEU A 13 -13.33 -6.46 13.23
N GLY A 14 -14.04 -5.46 13.74
CA GLY A 14 -15.32 -5.64 14.42
C GLY A 14 -15.22 -6.44 15.72
N VAL A 15 -14.07 -6.41 16.40
CA VAL A 15 -13.82 -7.15 17.64
C VAL A 15 -13.62 -6.19 18.82
N ALA A 16 -13.81 -6.70 20.03
CA ALA A 16 -13.49 -5.94 21.23
C ALA A 16 -11.95 -5.79 21.39
N PRO A 17 -11.43 -4.64 21.86
CA PRO A 17 -9.98 -4.43 21.95
C PRO A 17 -9.26 -5.50 22.80
N ASP A 18 -9.89 -6.00 23.85
CA ASP A 18 -9.38 -7.04 24.74
C ASP A 18 -9.24 -8.42 24.07
N ALA A 19 -9.89 -8.64 22.93
CA ALA A 19 -9.70 -9.84 22.10
C ALA A 19 -8.40 -9.81 21.28
N LEU A 20 -7.76 -8.64 21.14
CA LEU A 20 -6.47 -8.49 20.45
C LEU A 20 -5.28 -8.66 21.42
N PRO A 21 -4.08 -9.01 20.91
CA PRO A 21 -2.85 -8.91 21.70
C PRO A 21 -2.66 -7.51 22.32
N PRO A 22 -1.99 -7.40 23.47
CA PRO A 22 -1.68 -6.10 24.07
C PRO A 22 -0.70 -5.30 23.21
N GLY A 23 -0.90 -3.98 23.19
CA GLY A 23 -0.08 -3.03 22.41
C GLY A 23 -0.70 -2.68 21.06
N ASP A 24 -0.18 -1.61 20.46
CA ASP A 24 -0.50 -1.23 19.09
C ASP A 24 0.15 -2.22 18.11
N LEU A 25 -0.41 -2.34 16.91
CA LEU A 25 0.10 -3.23 15.88
C LEU A 25 1.32 -2.57 15.20
N PRO A 26 2.53 -3.16 15.27
CA PRO A 26 3.68 -2.58 14.60
C PRO A 26 3.48 -2.56 13.09
N MET A 27 3.76 -1.41 12.45
CA MET A 27 3.56 -1.27 11.00
C MET A 27 4.40 -2.27 10.19
N ASP A 28 5.63 -2.54 10.62
CA ASP A 28 6.46 -3.55 9.96
C ASP A 28 5.86 -4.96 10.05
N ARG A 29 5.19 -5.28 11.17
CA ARG A 29 4.46 -6.55 11.31
C ARG A 29 3.25 -6.60 10.39
N PHE A 30 2.49 -5.51 10.30
CA PHE A 30 1.38 -5.41 9.34
C PHE A 30 1.90 -5.61 7.91
N ALA A 31 2.93 -4.86 7.52
CA ALA A 31 3.51 -4.88 6.19
C ALA A 31 4.02 -6.27 5.79
N ALA A 32 4.72 -6.97 6.69
CA ALA A 32 5.16 -8.34 6.47
C ALA A 32 3.97 -9.27 6.18
N ARG A 33 2.94 -9.21 7.01
CA ARG A 33 1.76 -10.08 6.89
C ARG A 33 0.92 -9.79 5.66
N TYR A 34 0.77 -8.51 5.32
CA TYR A 34 0.01 -8.13 4.14
C TYR A 34 0.73 -8.51 2.86
N LEU A 35 2.06 -8.35 2.80
CA LEU A 35 2.83 -8.82 1.64
C LEU A 35 2.75 -10.34 1.47
N ASP A 36 2.89 -11.10 2.56
CA ASP A 36 2.71 -12.56 2.53
C ASP A 36 1.29 -12.96 2.10
N PHE A 37 0.27 -12.22 2.55
CA PHE A 37 -1.11 -12.39 2.07
C PHE A 37 -1.20 -12.14 0.56
N LEU A 38 -0.74 -10.99 0.05
CA LEU A 38 -0.79 -10.67 -1.37
C LEU A 38 -0.10 -11.75 -2.24
N ARG A 39 1.11 -12.18 -1.84
CA ARG A 39 1.85 -13.27 -2.50
C ARG A 39 1.06 -14.58 -2.53
N ALA A 40 0.37 -14.91 -1.45
CA ALA A 40 -0.41 -16.13 -1.36
C ALA A 40 -1.75 -16.05 -2.11
N THR A 41 -2.28 -14.84 -2.30
CA THR A 41 -3.67 -14.67 -2.75
C THR A 41 -3.85 -14.09 -4.16
N PHE A 42 -2.82 -13.51 -4.80
CA PHE A 42 -3.01 -12.78 -6.06
C PHE A 42 -3.59 -13.61 -7.22
N GLU A 43 -3.39 -14.94 -7.23
CA GLU A 43 -3.94 -15.85 -8.26
C GLU A 43 -5.18 -16.65 -7.83
N THR A 44 -5.70 -16.45 -6.61
CA THR A 44 -6.78 -17.28 -6.06
C THR A 44 -8.07 -16.50 -5.80
N GLU A 45 -9.19 -17.14 -6.14
CA GLU A 45 -10.54 -16.62 -5.87
C GLU A 45 -10.97 -16.84 -4.40
N ALA A 46 -10.25 -17.66 -3.62
CA ALA A 46 -10.57 -18.00 -2.22
C ALA A 46 -9.68 -17.27 -1.21
N PHE A 47 -9.40 -15.98 -1.44
CA PHE A 47 -8.51 -15.17 -0.61
C PHE A 47 -9.04 -14.95 0.82
N ASP A 48 -10.36 -14.95 1.00
CA ASP A 48 -11.03 -14.73 2.29
C ASP A 48 -10.83 -15.87 3.30
N ALA A 49 -10.45 -17.06 2.83
CA ALA A 49 -10.08 -18.20 3.66
C ALA A 49 -8.63 -18.13 4.17
N HIS A 50 -7.80 -17.20 3.67
CA HIS A 50 -6.41 -17.08 4.09
C HIS A 50 -6.32 -16.60 5.56
N PRO A 51 -5.45 -17.19 6.40
CA PRO A 51 -5.35 -16.81 7.81
C PRO A 51 -4.98 -15.33 8.04
N ASP A 52 -4.31 -14.73 7.06
CA ASP A 52 -3.95 -13.30 7.08
C ASP A 52 -4.96 -12.39 6.36
N TYR A 53 -6.15 -12.85 5.97
CA TYR A 53 -7.19 -12.00 5.36
C TYR A 53 -7.57 -10.76 6.22
N TRP A 54 -7.35 -10.84 7.53
CA TRP A 54 -7.53 -9.69 8.44
C TRP A 54 -6.69 -8.46 8.04
N THR A 55 -5.55 -8.62 7.37
CA THR A 55 -4.74 -7.48 6.91
C THR A 55 -5.45 -6.70 5.81
N ASP A 56 -6.16 -7.39 4.93
CA ASP A 56 -6.93 -6.76 3.86
C ASP A 56 -8.12 -5.97 4.42
N LEU A 57 -8.88 -6.60 5.33
CA LEU A 57 -9.97 -5.93 6.06
C LEU A 57 -9.49 -4.70 6.83
N LEU A 58 -8.32 -4.79 7.47
CA LEU A 58 -7.73 -3.66 8.17
C LEU A 58 -7.35 -2.54 7.20
N LEU A 59 -6.68 -2.88 6.09
CA LEU A 59 -6.25 -1.86 5.13
C LEU A 59 -7.45 -1.16 4.49
N ALA A 60 -8.46 -1.91 4.05
CA ALA A 60 -9.69 -1.34 3.50
C ALA A 60 -10.35 -0.32 4.46
N ARG A 61 -10.39 -0.65 5.76
CA ARG A 61 -10.90 0.26 6.79
C ARG A 61 -10.03 1.49 6.99
N LEU A 62 -8.70 1.34 6.94
CA LEU A 62 -7.78 2.46 6.98
C LEU A 62 -7.94 3.37 5.76
N MET A 63 -8.17 2.82 4.55
CA MET A 63 -8.40 3.64 3.36
C MET A 63 -9.64 4.52 3.51
N GLU A 64 -10.69 4.02 4.14
CA GLU A 64 -11.94 4.77 4.38
C GLU A 64 -11.79 5.83 5.48
N GLU A 65 -11.16 5.48 6.60
CA GLU A 65 -11.22 6.28 7.83
C GLU A 65 -9.94 7.07 8.14
N ALA A 66 -8.79 6.63 7.61
CA ALA A 66 -7.47 7.17 7.91
C ALA A 66 -6.52 7.03 6.71
N PRO A 67 -6.82 7.67 5.55
CA PRO A 67 -6.09 7.46 4.30
C PRO A 67 -4.59 7.74 4.39
N ASP A 68 -4.17 8.70 5.21
CA ASP A 68 -2.73 8.93 5.48
C ASP A 68 -2.08 7.70 6.13
N THR A 69 -2.76 7.07 7.10
CA THR A 69 -2.26 5.85 7.76
C THR A 69 -2.28 4.66 6.81
N ALA A 70 -3.27 4.57 5.91
CA ALA A 70 -3.29 3.56 4.86
C ALA A 70 -2.10 3.73 3.90
N LEU A 71 -1.79 4.97 3.51
CA LEU A 71 -0.63 5.26 2.67
C LEU A 71 0.68 4.88 3.39
N GLU A 72 0.85 5.22 4.67
CA GLU A 72 2.01 4.77 5.46
C GLU A 72 2.12 3.24 5.50
N ALA A 73 1.00 2.55 5.65
CA ALA A 73 0.97 1.08 5.68
C ALA A 73 1.40 0.48 4.34
N ILE A 74 0.93 1.03 3.22
CA ILE A 74 1.33 0.61 1.87
C ILE A 74 2.82 0.92 1.63
N CYS A 75 3.32 2.07 2.10
CA CYS A 75 4.74 2.39 1.99
C CYS A 75 5.63 1.45 2.80
N ALA A 76 5.17 1.02 3.99
CA ALA A 76 5.85 -0.02 4.75
C ALA A 76 5.86 -1.38 4.02
N VAL A 77 4.83 -1.70 3.23
CA VAL A 77 4.79 -2.88 2.36
C VAL A 77 5.78 -2.72 1.21
N LEU A 78 5.78 -1.58 0.51
CA LEU A 78 6.74 -1.26 -0.56
C LEU A 78 8.20 -1.29 -0.06
N ALA A 79 8.46 -0.97 1.20
CA ALA A 79 9.81 -1.06 1.77
C ALA A 79 10.30 -2.51 1.87
N ARG A 80 9.39 -3.49 1.85
CA ARG A 80 9.67 -4.93 2.02
C ARG A 80 9.68 -5.73 0.73
N VAL A 81 9.14 -5.19 -0.37
CA VAL A 81 9.16 -5.89 -1.66
C VAL A 81 10.60 -6.19 -2.09
N GLU A 82 10.80 -7.36 -2.68
CA GLU A 82 12.12 -7.90 -3.03
C GLU A 82 12.46 -7.71 -4.51
N ASP A 83 11.45 -7.57 -5.36
CA ASP A 83 11.60 -7.40 -6.81
C ASP A 83 10.54 -6.43 -7.40
N VAL A 84 10.62 -6.22 -8.71
CA VAL A 84 9.68 -5.36 -9.44
C VAL A 84 8.30 -5.98 -9.55
N GLU A 85 8.18 -7.31 -9.61
CA GLU A 85 6.89 -8.01 -9.72
C GLU A 85 6.04 -7.77 -8.45
N GLU A 86 6.65 -7.90 -7.26
CA GLU A 86 5.99 -7.58 -6.00
C GLU A 86 5.64 -6.09 -5.87
N LEU A 87 6.50 -5.21 -6.38
CA LEU A 87 6.21 -3.78 -6.43
C LEU A 87 4.99 -3.50 -7.32
N GLU A 88 4.90 -4.13 -8.49
CA GLU A 88 3.76 -4.02 -9.39
C GLU A 88 2.49 -4.60 -8.76
N LEU A 89 2.58 -5.71 -8.02
CA LEU A 89 1.47 -6.29 -7.27
C LEU A 89 0.92 -5.31 -6.22
N VAL A 90 1.79 -4.68 -5.44
CA VAL A 90 1.40 -3.68 -4.43
C VAL A 90 0.89 -2.39 -5.09
N ALA A 91 1.44 -2.01 -6.23
CA ALA A 91 0.99 -0.84 -6.97
C ALA A 91 -0.42 -1.04 -7.53
N ALA A 92 -0.63 -2.11 -8.32
CA ALA A 92 -1.90 -2.39 -9.00
C ALA A 92 -3.04 -2.79 -8.06
N GLY A 93 -2.73 -3.32 -6.87
CA GLY A 93 -3.72 -3.59 -5.84
C GLY A 93 -3.90 -2.41 -4.89
N PRO A 94 -3.36 -2.50 -3.67
CA PRO A 94 -3.71 -1.59 -2.57
C PRO A 94 -3.39 -0.11 -2.84
N LEU A 95 -2.30 0.21 -3.56
CA LEU A 95 -1.98 1.60 -3.85
C LEU A 95 -2.95 2.21 -4.86
N GLU A 96 -3.28 1.48 -5.92
CA GLU A 96 -4.25 1.92 -6.93
C GLU A 96 -5.64 2.11 -6.31
N GLU A 97 -6.08 1.18 -5.45
CA GLU A 97 -7.34 1.27 -4.72
C GLU A 97 -7.40 2.52 -3.83
N LEU A 98 -6.37 2.74 -3.00
CA LEU A 98 -6.31 3.91 -2.12
C LEU A 98 -6.34 5.21 -2.92
N LEU A 99 -5.57 5.32 -4.01
CA LEU A 99 -5.52 6.55 -4.79
C LEU A 99 -6.79 6.77 -5.59
N THR A 100 -7.42 5.72 -6.10
CA THR A 100 -8.71 5.84 -6.77
C THR A 100 -9.79 6.37 -5.83
N ALA A 101 -9.81 5.89 -4.58
CA ALA A 101 -10.78 6.31 -3.58
C ALA A 101 -10.48 7.68 -2.94
N GLN A 102 -9.21 7.92 -2.58
CA GLN A 102 -8.80 9.01 -1.69
C GLN A 102 -7.69 9.90 -2.27
N GLY A 103 -7.26 9.69 -3.51
CA GLY A 103 -6.06 10.32 -4.07
C GLY A 103 -6.08 11.85 -4.09
N ALA A 104 -7.26 12.48 -4.14
CA ALA A 104 -7.37 13.94 -4.03
C ALA A 104 -6.94 14.48 -2.65
N ALA A 105 -7.17 13.72 -1.58
CA ALA A 105 -6.75 14.08 -0.22
C ALA A 105 -5.26 13.83 0.02
N LEU A 106 -4.63 12.96 -0.79
CA LEU A 106 -3.25 12.48 -0.60
C LEU A 106 -2.22 13.20 -1.48
N LEU A 107 -2.59 14.23 -2.22
CA LEU A 107 -1.69 14.88 -3.20
C LEU A 107 -0.39 15.39 -2.57
N ASP A 108 -0.46 16.07 -1.43
CA ASP A 108 0.73 16.60 -0.75
C ASP A 108 1.65 15.46 -0.25
N ALA A 109 1.06 14.35 0.22
CA ALA A 109 1.79 13.17 0.65
C ALA A 109 2.48 12.47 -0.53
N LEU A 110 1.79 12.36 -1.67
CA LEU A 110 2.34 11.82 -2.91
C LEU A 110 3.56 12.62 -3.37
N ASP A 111 3.46 13.95 -3.34
CA ASP A 111 4.53 14.84 -3.75
C ASP A 111 5.73 14.76 -2.82
N GLY A 112 5.48 14.85 -1.52
CA GLY A 112 6.52 14.78 -0.49
C GLY A 112 7.27 13.46 -0.52
N ARG A 113 6.56 12.33 -0.69
CA ARG A 113 7.17 11.00 -0.73
C ARG A 113 7.90 10.74 -2.05
N SER A 114 7.31 11.13 -3.19
CA SER A 114 7.96 11.02 -4.49
C SER A 114 9.28 11.79 -4.54
N ALA A 115 9.37 12.94 -3.87
CA ALA A 115 10.61 13.70 -3.79
C ALA A 115 11.74 12.98 -3.04
N GLN A 116 11.41 12.01 -2.18
CA GLN A 116 12.35 11.36 -1.26
C GLN A 116 12.64 9.90 -1.61
N SER A 117 11.74 9.21 -2.31
CA SER A 117 11.83 7.78 -2.55
C SER A 117 11.79 7.43 -4.04
N PRO A 118 12.93 7.00 -4.64
CA PRO A 118 12.94 6.44 -5.98
C PRO A 118 12.06 5.20 -6.13
N ARG A 119 11.99 4.34 -5.09
CA ARG A 119 11.11 3.17 -5.08
C ARG A 119 9.63 3.55 -5.13
N PHE A 120 9.22 4.58 -4.36
CA PHE A 120 7.85 5.08 -4.43
C PHE A 120 7.52 5.63 -5.82
N ARG A 121 8.44 6.39 -6.44
CA ARG A 121 8.27 6.88 -7.81
C ARG A 121 8.12 5.73 -8.82
N LEU A 122 8.83 4.63 -8.63
CA LEU A 122 8.70 3.43 -9.45
C LEU A 122 7.32 2.78 -9.26
N ALA A 123 6.83 2.65 -8.02
CA ALA A 123 5.47 2.17 -7.75
C ALA A 123 4.39 3.04 -8.43
N LEU A 124 4.57 4.36 -8.41
CA LEU A 124 3.67 5.27 -9.14
C LEU A 124 3.72 5.12 -10.67
N ALA A 125 4.85 4.64 -11.21
CA ALA A 125 4.96 4.35 -12.64
C ALA A 125 4.12 3.12 -13.04
N ALA A 126 3.95 2.16 -12.12
CA ALA A 126 3.17 0.93 -12.34
C ALA A 126 1.64 1.16 -12.33
N LEU A 127 1.15 2.22 -11.67
CA LEU A 127 -0.30 2.52 -11.59
C LEU A 127 -0.93 2.76 -12.96
N TRP A 128 -2.14 2.25 -13.19
CA TRP A 128 -2.96 2.50 -14.39
C TRP A 128 -2.22 2.38 -15.73
N ARG A 129 -1.25 1.45 -15.86
CA ARG A 129 -0.50 1.23 -17.12
C ARG A 129 -1.42 0.81 -18.27
N GLU A 130 -2.44 0.02 -17.95
CA GLU A 130 -3.43 -0.47 -18.90
C GLU A 130 -4.61 0.50 -19.11
N GLY A 131 -4.54 1.68 -18.49
CA GLY A 131 -5.61 2.66 -18.45
C GLY A 131 -6.43 2.60 -17.17
N GLY A 132 -7.40 3.52 -17.03
CA GLY A 132 -8.17 3.70 -15.80
C GLY A 132 -7.77 4.94 -15.01
N GLY A 133 -8.26 5.02 -13.78
CA GLY A 133 -7.99 6.12 -12.85
C GLY A 133 -8.71 7.45 -13.18
N PRO A 134 -8.87 8.35 -12.20
CA PRO A 134 -9.39 9.70 -12.44
C PRO A 134 -8.39 10.53 -13.27
N PRO A 135 -8.77 11.15 -14.41
CA PRO A 135 -7.81 11.76 -15.34
C PRO A 135 -6.85 12.80 -14.73
N LEU A 136 -7.35 13.64 -13.81
CA LEU A 136 -6.51 14.64 -13.13
C LEU A 136 -5.52 14.01 -12.15
N LEU A 137 -5.94 12.94 -11.47
CA LEU A 137 -5.08 12.21 -10.56
C LEU A 137 -4.01 11.44 -11.33
N VAL A 138 -4.40 10.78 -12.43
CA VAL A 138 -3.46 10.13 -13.35
C VAL A 138 -2.40 11.12 -13.81
N ALA A 139 -2.80 12.31 -14.28
CA ALA A 139 -1.86 13.35 -14.71
C ALA A 139 -0.91 13.78 -13.58
N ARG A 140 -1.41 13.89 -12.34
CA ARG A 140 -0.58 14.24 -11.18
C ARG A 140 0.42 13.14 -10.83
N VAL A 141 -0.03 11.89 -10.77
CA VAL A 141 0.81 10.71 -10.52
C VAL A 141 1.91 10.61 -11.58
N ARG A 142 1.57 10.74 -12.87
CA ARG A 142 2.56 10.71 -13.95
C ARG A 142 3.59 11.83 -13.88
N ALA A 143 3.24 12.99 -13.32
CA ALA A 143 4.18 14.10 -13.17
C ALA A 143 5.28 13.84 -12.13
N VAL A 144 5.07 12.92 -11.19
CA VAL A 144 6.02 12.62 -10.11
C VAL A 144 6.58 11.19 -10.17
N ALA A 145 5.96 10.31 -10.94
CA ALA A 145 6.43 8.94 -11.18
C ALA A 145 7.85 8.87 -11.77
N ALA A 146 8.44 7.69 -11.71
CA ALA A 146 9.63 7.35 -12.46
C ALA A 146 9.30 7.20 -13.97
N ASP A 147 10.34 7.08 -14.79
CA ASP A 147 10.14 6.66 -16.18
C ASP A 147 9.60 5.22 -16.20
N PRO A 148 8.45 4.94 -16.84
CA PRO A 148 7.90 3.59 -16.94
C PRO A 148 8.87 2.56 -17.51
N ALA A 149 9.83 2.97 -18.35
CA ALA A 149 10.86 2.06 -18.88
C ALA A 149 11.75 1.44 -17.79
N MET A 150 11.80 2.02 -16.58
CA MET A 150 12.54 1.45 -15.46
C MET A 150 11.94 0.16 -14.93
N LEU A 151 10.63 -0.06 -15.07
CA LEU A 151 9.98 -1.32 -14.66
C LEU A 151 10.54 -2.51 -15.46
N GLU A 152 10.91 -2.28 -16.72
CA GLU A 152 11.47 -3.31 -17.62
C GLU A 152 12.95 -3.64 -17.31
N THR A 153 13.60 -2.88 -16.42
CA THR A 153 15.01 -3.10 -16.08
C THR A 153 15.21 -4.11 -14.96
N GLU A 154 14.14 -4.49 -14.27
CA GLU A 154 14.15 -5.34 -13.07
C GLU A 154 15.02 -4.78 -11.91
N ASP A 155 15.50 -3.53 -12.03
CA ASP A 155 16.26 -2.84 -10.99
C ASP A 155 15.29 -2.20 -9.99
N LEU A 156 15.18 -2.81 -8.82
CA LEU A 156 14.37 -2.30 -7.72
C LEU A 156 15.19 -1.30 -6.89
N PRO A 157 14.85 0.00 -6.88
CA PRO A 157 15.55 0.98 -6.06
C PRO A 157 15.46 0.63 -4.57
N GLY A 158 16.39 1.09 -3.75
CA GLY A 158 16.32 0.87 -2.29
C GLY A 158 15.09 1.49 -1.63
N PRO A 159 14.77 1.09 -0.39
CA PRO A 159 13.59 1.55 0.34
C PRO A 159 13.77 2.95 0.96
N GLU A 160 14.83 3.69 0.63
CA GLU A 160 15.08 5.00 1.23
C GLU A 160 13.91 5.96 0.97
N GLY A 161 13.51 6.70 2.01
CA GLY A 161 12.41 7.67 1.93
C GLY A 161 11.00 7.07 1.98
N LEU A 162 10.86 5.75 2.17
CA LEU A 162 9.60 5.08 2.51
C LEU A 162 9.32 5.07 4.01
#